data_AF-A0A969ZD06-F1
#
_entry.id   AF-A0A969ZD06-F1
#
_cell.length_a   1.000
_cell.length_b   1.000
_cell.length_c   1.000
_cell.angle_alpha   90.00
_cell.angle_beta   90.00
_cell.angle_gamma   90.00
#
_symmetry.space_group_name_H-M   'P 1'
#
loop_
_entity.id
_entity.type
_entity.pdbx_description
1 polymer ?
#
loop_
_entity_poly.entity_id
_entity_poly.type
_entity_poly.pdbx_seq_one_letter_code
_entity_poly.pdbx_strand_id
1 'polypeptide(L)'
;MRDRLSKLIESLFSIFLIVAILGGGVVFLMYVTGIIAGGDFGNTLALNARNVMIPFFIRSAAIAILLGLVHHYVTGEHALTLDENE
;
A
#
# COMPACT_ATOMS: atom_id res chain seq x y z
N MET A 1 -0.70 14.09 -24.10
CA MET A 1 -1.72 13.48 -23.22
C MET A 1 -1.14 12.33 -22.40
N ARG A 2 -0.30 11.47 -23.00
CA ARG A 2 0.38 10.35 -22.32
C ARG A 2 1.14 10.76 -21.05
N ASP A 3 1.91 11.85 -21.09
CA ASP A 3 2.70 12.30 -19.93
C ASP A 3 1.85 12.80 -18.75
N ARG A 4 0.70 13.42 -19.05
CA ARG A 4 -0.25 13.84 -18.01
C ARG A 4 -0.90 12.62 -17.36
N LEU A 5 -1.26 11.62 -18.16
CA LEU A 5 -1.83 10.37 -17.66
C LEU A 5 -0.81 9.59 -16.82
N SER A 6 0.43 9.51 -17.28
CA SER A 6 1.54 8.86 -16.59
C SER A 6 1.78 9.47 -15.20
N LYS A 7 1.90 10.80 -15.12
CA LYS A 7 2.04 11.52 -13.84
C LYS A 7 0.84 11.35 -12.91
N LEU A 8 -0.38 11.29 -13.44
CA LEU A 8 -1.58 11.04 -12.64
C LEU A 8 -1.56 9.63 -12.04
N ILE A 9 -1.20 8.61 -12.82
CA ILE A 9 -1.12 7.22 -12.35
C ILE A 9 -0.01 7.07 -11.31
N GLU A 10 1.15 7.70 -11.53
CA GLU A 10 2.27 7.71 -10.58
C GLU A 10 1.91 8.39 -9.26
N SER A 11 1.22 9.53 -9.33
CA SER A 11 0.72 10.23 -8.15
C SER A 11 -0.29 9.37 -7.38
N LEU A 12 -1.21 8.71 -8.08
CA LEU A 12 -2.21 7.83 -7.46
C LEU A 12 -1.52 6.62 -6.80
N PHE A 13 -0.58 6.00 -7.50
CA PHE A 13 0.25 4.91 -6.97
C PHE A 13 0.93 5.31 -5.66
N SER A 14 1.59 6.46 -5.65
CA SER A 14 2.29 6.98 -4.48
C SER A 14 1.35 7.23 -3.29
N ILE A 15 0.16 7.78 -3.54
CA ILE A 15 -0.86 8.00 -2.49
C ILE A 15 -1.31 6.67 -1.89
N PHE A 16 -1.68 5.69 -2.73
CA PHE A 16 -2.13 4.38 -2.23
C PHE A 16 -1.00 3.62 -1.51
N LEU A 17 0.25 3.76 -1.96
CA LEU A 17 1.42 3.20 -1.31
C LEU A 17 1.60 3.78 0.10
N ILE A 18 1.54 5.11 0.24
CA ILE A 18 1.63 5.78 1.55
C ILE A 18 0.51 5.31 2.49
N VAL A 19 -0.72 5.23 1.99
CA VAL A 19 -1.87 4.74 2.78
C VAL A 19 -1.64 3.30 3.23
N ALA A 20 -1.09 2.43 2.39
CA ALA A 20 -0.79 1.05 2.74
C ALA A 20 0.29 0.97 3.84
N ILE A 21 1.36 1.76 3.73
CA ILE A 21 2.45 1.79 4.72
C ILE A 21 1.94 2.31 6.07
N LEU A 22 1.22 3.44 6.07
CA LEU A 22 0.61 3.99 7.29
C LEU A 22 -0.38 3.01 7.90
N GLY A 23 -1.14 2.30 7.07
CA GLY A 23 -2.06 1.26 7.51
C GLY A 23 -1.38 0.12 8.25
N GLY A 24 -0.21 -0.32 7.78
CA GLY A 24 0.63 -1.29 8.50
C GLY A 24 1.03 -0.79 9.90
N GLY A 25 1.40 0.49 10.01
CA GLY A 25 1.69 1.12 11.30
C GLY A 25 0.48 1.16 12.25
N VAL A 26 -0.70 1.49 11.74
CA VAL A 26 -1.95 1.47 12.54
C VAL A 26 -2.25 0.06 13.05
N VAL A 27 -2.18 -0.95 12.18
CA VAL A 27 -2.41 -2.35 12.55
C VAL A 27 -1.40 -2.80 13.62
N PHE A 28 -0.13 -2.42 13.48
CA PHE A 28 0.90 -2.70 14.47
C PHE A 28 0.54 -2.11 15.84
N LEU A 29 0.16 -0.82 15.88
CA LEU A 29 -0.24 -0.16 17.12
C LEU A 29 -1.45 -0.85 17.76
N MET A 30 -2.46 -1.22 16.98
CA MET A 30 -3.62 -1.95 17.50
C MET A 30 -3.22 -3.27 18.18
N TYR A 31 -2.31 -4.04 17.57
CA TYR A 31 -1.80 -5.26 18.18
C TYR A 31 -0.99 -5.00 19.45
N VAL A 32 -0.09 -4.01 19.45
CA VAL A 32 0.69 -3.64 20.64
C VAL A 32 -0.25 -3.23 21.78
N THR A 33 -1.21 -2.34 21.50
CA THR A 33 -2.20 -1.93 22.51
C THR A 33 -3.07 -3.09 22.98
N GLY A 34 -3.43 -4.02 22.09
CA GLY A 34 -4.20 -5.20 22.43
C GLY A 34 -3.44 -6.16 23.35
N ILE A 35 -2.14 -6.33 23.11
CA ILE A 35 -1.26 -7.14 23.97
C ILE A 35 -1.12 -6.50 25.35
N ILE A 36 -0.92 -5.18 25.43
CA ILE A 36 -0.75 -4.46 26.69
C ILE A 36 -2.04 -4.47 27.52
N ALA A 37 -3.19 -4.23 26.87
CA ALA A 37 -4.47 -4.18 27.56
C ALA A 37 -4.96 -5.57 27.99
N GLY A 38 -4.72 -6.60 27.18
CA GLY A 38 -5.15 -7.97 27.45
C GLY A 38 -6.67 -8.16 27.51
N GLY A 39 -7.08 -9.37 27.91
CA GLY A 39 -8.49 -9.72 28.10
C GLY A 39 -9.38 -9.54 26.87
N ASP A 40 -10.66 -9.31 27.09
CA ASP A 40 -11.66 -9.17 26.02
C ASP A 40 -11.42 -7.93 25.15
N PHE A 41 -10.94 -6.84 25.74
CA PHE A 41 -10.62 -5.62 25.00
C PHE A 41 -9.45 -5.84 24.03
N GLY A 42 -8.37 -6.47 24.50
CA GLY A 42 -7.23 -6.82 23.65
C GLY A 42 -7.60 -7.77 22.53
N ASN A 43 -8.42 -8.79 22.82
CA ASN A 43 -8.95 -9.71 21.82
C ASN A 43 -9.79 -8.97 20.75
N THR A 44 -10.64 -8.04 21.17
CA THR A 44 -11.47 -7.24 20.26
C THR A 44 -10.63 -6.37 19.34
N LEU A 45 -9.58 -5.72 19.87
CA LEU A 45 -8.65 -4.93 19.06
C LEU A 45 -7.90 -5.80 18.04
N ALA A 46 -7.40 -6.96 18.46
CA ALA A 46 -6.70 -7.90 17.59
C ALA A 46 -7.61 -8.45 16.48
N LEU A 47 -8.87 -8.76 16.79
CA LEU A 47 -9.87 -9.20 15.82
C LEU A 47 -10.26 -8.08 14.85
N ASN A 48 -10.38 -6.84 15.32
CA ASN A 48 -10.69 -5.70 14.46
C ASN A 48 -9.53 -5.40 13.50
N ALA A 49 -8.30 -5.40 14.02
CA ALA A 49 -7.09 -5.24 13.20
C ALA A 49 -7.03 -6.31 12.09
N ARG A 50 -7.29 -7.58 12.43
CA ARG A 50 -7.28 -8.70 11.49
C ARG A 50 -8.41 -8.65 10.46
N ASN A 51 -9.65 -8.44 10.91
CA ASN A 51 -10.84 -8.68 10.10
C ASN A 51 -11.28 -7.46 9.30
N VAL A 52 -10.89 -6.26 9.74
CA VAL A 52 -11.35 -4.99 9.15
C VAL A 52 -10.16 -4.23 8.56
N MET A 53 -9.16 -3.92 9.39
CA MET A 53 -8.09 -3.00 9.00
C MET A 53 -7.14 -3.63 7.96
N ILE A 54 -6.64 -4.85 8.22
CA ILE A 54 -5.76 -5.55 7.27
C ILE A 54 -6.41 -5.70 5.88
N PRO A 55 -7.64 -6.22 5.73
CA PRO A 55 -8.28 -6.35 4.43
C PRO A 55 -8.48 -5.02 3.70
N PHE A 56 -8.77 -3.94 4.43
CA PHE A 56 -8.91 -2.61 3.84
C PHE A 56 -7.59 -2.13 3.24
N PHE A 57 -6.50 -2.17 4.02
CA PHE A 57 -5.19 -1.71 3.55
C PHE A 57 -4.59 -2.60 2.46
N ILE A 58 -4.77 -3.91 2.54
CA ILE A 58 -4.31 -4.83 1.48
C ILE A 58 -5.04 -4.54 0.17
N ARG A 59 -6.35 -4.27 0.20
CA ARG A 59 -7.10 -3.89 -1.01
C ARG A 59 -6.60 -2.56 -1.59
N SER A 60 -6.31 -1.57 -0.75
CA SER A 60 -5.69 -0.32 -1.19
C SER A 60 -4.31 -0.54 -1.83
N ALA A 61 -3.48 -1.39 -1.22
CA ALA A 61 -2.18 -1.76 -1.75
C ALA A 61 -2.29 -2.49 -3.12
N ALA A 62 -3.28 -3.37 -3.28
CA ALA A 62 -3.53 -4.04 -4.55
C ALA A 62 -3.88 -3.04 -5.67
N ILE A 63 -4.67 -2.00 -5.37
CA ILE A 63 -4.96 -0.91 -6.30
C ILE A 63 -3.68 -0.16 -6.67
N ALA A 64 -2.82 0.14 -5.69
CA ALA A 64 -1.51 0.75 -5.94
C ALA A 64 -0.70 -0.12 -6.92
N ILE A 65 -0.53 -1.40 -6.62
CA ILE A 65 0.26 -2.33 -7.45
C ILE A 65 -0.29 -2.39 -8.87
N LEU A 66 -1.61 -2.45 -9.04
CA LEU A 66 -2.25 -2.44 -10.36
C LEU A 66 -1.92 -1.16 -11.14
N LEU A 67 -2.01 0.01 -10.49
CA LEU A 67 -1.68 1.29 -11.10
C LEU A 67 -0.19 1.40 -11.44
N GLY A 68 0.69 0.92 -10.57
CA GLY A 68 2.13 0.84 -10.82
C GLY A 68 2.45 -0.06 -12.02
N LEU A 69 1.79 -1.21 -12.12
CA LEU A 69 1.89 -2.11 -13.29
C LEU A 69 1.42 -1.43 -14.57
N VAL A 70 0.23 -0.81 -14.55
CA VAL A 70 -0.29 -0.08 -15.72
C VAL A 70 0.66 1.02 -16.14
N HIS A 71 1.17 1.81 -15.19
CA HIS A 71 2.17 2.83 -15.46
C HIS A 71 3.42 2.22 -16.11
N HIS A 72 3.96 1.15 -15.54
CA HIS A 72 5.16 0.47 -16.05
C HIS A 72 5.00 0.02 -17.50
N TYR A 73 3.87 -0.64 -17.84
CA TYR A 73 3.60 -1.08 -19.21
C TYR A 73 3.34 0.09 -20.19
N VAL A 74 2.78 1.20 -19.72
CA VAL A 74 2.51 2.38 -20.57
C VAL A 74 3.76 3.22 -20.82
N THR A 75 4.64 3.34 -19.82
CA THR A 75 5.90 4.10 -19.94
C THR A 75 6.94 3.30 -20.72
N GLY A 76 6.87 1.95 -20.69
CA GLY A 76 7.74 1.08 -21.47
C GLY A 76 9.20 1.06 -20.99
N GLU A 77 9.48 1.69 -19.84
CA GLU A 77 10.78 1.66 -19.20
C GLU A 77 11.06 0.25 -18.67
N HIS A 78 12.07 -0.40 -19.21
CA HIS A 78 12.58 -1.64 -18.66
C HIS A 78 13.43 -1.31 -17.43
N ALA A 79 12.97 -1.69 -16.25
CA ALA A 79 13.68 -1.42 -14.99
C ALA A 79 15.10 -2.06 -14.92
N LEU A 80 15.46 -2.88 -15.91
CA LEU A 80 16.72 -3.63 -15.99
C LEU A 80 17.43 -3.45 -17.35
N THR A 81 17.11 -2.42 -18.14
CA THR A 81 17.97 -2.06 -19.28
C THR A 81 19.14 -1.23 -18.77
N LEU A 82 20.35 -1.74 -18.99
CA LEU A 82 21.57 -0.93 -18.94
C LEU A 82 21.39 0.24 -19.92
N ASP A 83 21.55 1.46 -19.43
CA ASP A 83 21.62 2.63 -20.30
C ASP A 83 22.89 2.49 -21.13
N GLU A 84 22.78 2.35 -22.46
CA GLU A 84 23.94 2.19 -23.36
C GLU A 84 24.79 3.48 -23.48
N ASN A 85 24.52 4.50 -22.65
CA ASN A 85 25.22 5.79 -22.64
C ASN A 85 26.03 6.09 -21.37
N GLU A 86 26.35 5.07 -20.55
CA GLU A 86 27.42 5.13 -19.52
C GLU A 86 28.46 4.00 -19.76
#